data_AF-A0A235I0E3-F1
#
_entry.id   AF-A0A235I0E3-F1
#
_cell.length_a   1.000
_cell.length_b   1.000
_cell.length_c   1.000
_cell.angle_alpha   90.00
_cell.angle_beta   90.00
_cell.angle_gamma   90.00
#
_symmetry.space_group_name_H-M   'P 1'
#
loop_
_entity.id
_entity.type
_entity.pdbx_description
1 polymer ?
#
loop_
_entity_poly.entity_id
_entity_poly.type
_entity_poly.pdbx_seq_one_letter_code
_entity_poly.pdbx_strand_id
1 'polypeptide(L)'
;MKLMLKDYFNINQARILTALILTGILSVTSGLTLIKDAKGASINLSLETSNEVLKENIKSNRLPRPVANAVLQDLARRQGISARELQIIDYNQQTWRNGCLELPQADEFCTQALIPGWLIVVSNGEQNWTYHTNQTGSTVRLNQKASEGTLSPVQIPASELPPPLDRDVVFRQISSGGFAGRTYQTVLLKDGRLIRVRIGDANDSERSVRRVSVQQVQQFRRFLERSKFSKFQNLSYPAPSGAADYITFTLTSPEGTVQYNDISKDNLPKNLQTVVKAWNHLATSAQ
;
A
#
# COMPACT_ATOMS: atom_id res chain seq x y z
N MET A 1 -22.10 -18.38 -62.98
CA MET A 1 -21.33 -19.62 -63.22
C MET A 1 -21.21 -20.33 -61.88
N LYS A 2 -21.77 -21.54 -61.82
CA LYS A 2 -22.04 -22.36 -60.63
C LYS A 2 -20.95 -23.43 -60.50
N LEU A 3 -20.83 -24.00 -59.30
CA LEU A 3 -20.07 -25.21 -58.91
C LEU A 3 -18.60 -24.91 -58.52
N MET A 4 -18.05 -25.46 -57.44
CA MET A 4 -18.18 -26.84 -56.96
C MET A 4 -18.11 -26.97 -55.43
N LEU A 5 -18.97 -27.86 -54.91
CA LEU A 5 -18.87 -28.89 -53.86
C LEU A 5 -17.88 -28.66 -52.68
N LYS A 6 -18.21 -29.04 -51.43
CA LYS A 6 -18.68 -30.38 -51.07
C LYS A 6 -19.29 -30.45 -49.66
N ASP A 7 -20.33 -31.27 -49.61
CA ASP A 7 -21.09 -31.84 -48.48
C ASP A 7 -20.20 -32.52 -47.40
N TYR A 8 -20.61 -32.96 -46.20
CA TYR A 8 -21.87 -33.43 -45.63
C TYR A 8 -21.64 -33.71 -44.11
N PHE A 9 -22.64 -33.44 -43.24
CA PHE A 9 -23.23 -34.30 -42.16
C PHE A 9 -22.36 -35.33 -41.37
N ASN A 10 -22.62 -35.75 -40.13
CA ASN A 10 -23.59 -35.47 -39.06
C ASN A 10 -23.10 -36.21 -37.78
N ILE A 11 -23.58 -35.74 -36.62
CA ILE A 11 -23.91 -36.41 -35.33
C ILE A 11 -23.46 -37.89 -35.12
N ASN A 12 -22.79 -38.17 -33.99
CA ASN A 12 -23.35 -39.08 -32.97
C ASN A 12 -22.59 -39.12 -31.63
N GLN A 13 -23.40 -39.40 -30.61
CA GLN A 13 -23.10 -39.55 -29.18
C GLN A 13 -22.12 -40.70 -28.87
N ALA A 14 -21.38 -40.57 -27.76
CA ALA A 14 -21.20 -41.67 -26.80
C ALA A 14 -20.72 -41.15 -25.44
N ARG A 15 -21.43 -41.59 -24.40
CA ARG A 15 -21.12 -41.44 -22.97
C ARG A 15 -19.85 -42.23 -22.61
N ILE A 16 -19.00 -41.70 -21.74
CA ILE A 16 -18.00 -42.51 -21.02
C ILE A 16 -18.07 -42.20 -19.52
N LEU A 17 -18.18 -43.30 -18.78
CA LEU A 17 -18.42 -43.44 -17.35
C LEU A 17 -17.15 -43.16 -16.52
N THR A 18 -17.41 -42.67 -15.31
CA THR A 18 -16.51 -42.57 -14.15
C THR A 18 -15.92 -43.93 -13.72
N ALA A 19 -14.65 -43.93 -13.28
CA ALA A 19 -14.14 -44.92 -12.33
C ALA A 19 -13.00 -44.34 -11.46
N LEU A 20 -13.27 -44.24 -10.16
CA LEU A 20 -12.32 -44.04 -9.06
C LEU A 20 -11.64 -45.37 -8.74
N ILE A 21 -10.31 -45.39 -8.59
CA ILE A 21 -9.60 -46.55 -8.00
C ILE A 21 -8.73 -46.05 -6.84
N LEU A 22 -9.17 -46.47 -5.65
CA LEU A 22 -8.53 -46.35 -4.35
C LEU A 22 -7.84 -47.69 -4.08
N THR A 23 -6.52 -47.72 -3.88
CA THR A 23 -5.82 -48.93 -3.42
C THR A 23 -5.14 -48.67 -2.09
N GLY A 24 -5.84 -49.07 -1.02
CA GLY A 24 -5.25 -49.30 0.29
C GLY A 24 -4.63 -50.70 0.32
N ILE A 25 -3.43 -50.81 0.90
CA ILE A 25 -2.80 -52.09 1.22
C ILE A 25 -2.89 -52.26 2.74
N LEU A 26 -3.77 -53.17 3.16
CA LEU A 26 -3.79 -53.77 4.48
C LEU A 26 -2.99 -55.07 4.40
N SER A 27 -1.91 -55.17 5.16
CA SER A 27 -1.24 -56.43 5.48
C SER A 27 -1.16 -56.56 7.00
N VAL A 28 -1.87 -57.56 7.51
CA VAL A 28 -1.94 -57.96 8.92
C VAL A 28 -1.18 -59.27 9.09
N THR A 29 -0.73 -59.52 10.33
CA THR A 29 -0.15 -60.73 10.94
C THR A 29 1.39 -60.79 10.93
N SER A 30 2.12 -61.12 12.00
CA SER A 30 1.83 -61.38 13.42
C SER A 30 3.18 -61.44 14.18
N GLY A 31 3.20 -61.05 15.46
CA GLY A 31 3.97 -61.78 16.48
C GLY A 31 5.36 -61.27 16.94
N LEU A 32 5.36 -60.61 18.11
CA LEU A 32 6.33 -60.59 19.23
C LEU A 32 7.84 -60.31 18.97
N THR A 33 8.37 -59.29 19.64
CA THR A 33 9.12 -59.46 20.91
C THR A 33 9.29 -58.14 21.66
N LEU A 34 9.34 -58.26 23.00
CA LEU A 34 9.53 -57.24 24.02
C LEU A 34 10.64 -56.22 23.71
N ILE A 35 10.35 -54.94 23.89
CA ILE A 35 11.33 -53.99 24.44
C ILE A 35 10.65 -53.19 25.54
N LYS A 36 11.24 -53.28 26.74
CA LYS A 36 10.88 -52.59 27.99
C LYS A 36 10.58 -51.11 27.77
N ASP A 37 9.48 -50.65 28.37
CA ASP A 37 9.24 -49.24 28.66
C ASP A 37 10.42 -48.65 29.44
N ALA A 38 11.20 -47.79 28.79
CA ALA A 38 12.12 -46.93 29.49
C ALA A 38 11.31 -45.78 30.10
N LYS A 39 11.04 -45.87 31.42
CA LYS A 39 10.67 -44.70 32.22
C LYS A 39 11.84 -43.71 32.16
N GLY A 40 11.76 -42.75 31.24
CA GLY A 40 12.58 -41.56 31.28
C GLY A 40 12.23 -40.80 32.55
N ALA A 41 13.16 -40.75 33.49
CA ALA A 41 13.07 -39.86 34.63
C ALA A 41 12.94 -38.42 34.09
N SER A 42 11.86 -37.74 34.46
CA SER A 42 11.79 -36.29 34.34
C SER A 42 12.89 -35.73 35.23
N ILE A 43 14.02 -35.35 34.63
CA ILE A 43 15.00 -34.54 35.33
C ILE A 43 14.32 -33.18 35.51
N ASN A 44 14.06 -32.84 36.77
CA ASN A 44 13.75 -31.47 37.16
C ASN A 44 14.99 -30.63 36.83
N LEU A 45 15.08 -30.12 35.59
CA LEU A 45 16.06 -29.09 35.26
C LEU A 45 15.60 -27.80 35.91
N SER A 46 16.23 -27.53 37.05
CA SER A 46 16.43 -26.19 37.58
C SER A 46 16.80 -25.24 36.44
N LEU A 47 15.92 -24.29 36.12
CA LEU A 47 16.22 -23.17 35.23
C LEU A 47 17.06 -22.16 36.01
N GLU A 48 18.33 -22.48 36.19
CA GLU A 48 19.35 -21.50 36.52
C GLU A 48 20.25 -21.28 35.31
N THR A 49 20.06 -20.09 34.73
CA THR A 49 21.07 -19.30 34.02
C THR A 49 21.92 -20.02 32.97
N SER A 50 21.47 -19.95 31.72
CA SER A 50 22.35 -19.95 30.55
C SER A 50 22.07 -18.70 29.73
N ASN A 51 22.53 -17.55 30.26
CA ASN A 51 22.74 -16.34 29.48
C ASN A 51 24.03 -16.52 28.68
N GLU A 52 24.00 -17.29 27.61
CA GLU A 52 24.91 -17.19 26.46
C GLU A 52 24.38 -18.16 25.40
N VAL A 53 24.42 -17.78 24.12
CA VAL A 53 23.87 -18.54 22.97
C VAL A 53 22.35 -18.37 22.70
N LEU A 54 21.85 -17.13 22.72
CA LEU A 54 20.79 -16.68 21.78
C LEU A 54 20.89 -15.15 21.57
N LYS A 55 22.07 -14.68 21.20
CA LYS A 55 22.33 -13.26 20.89
C LYS A 55 22.75 -13.00 19.44
N GLU A 56 22.44 -13.91 18.54
CA GLU A 56 22.62 -13.71 17.09
C GLU A 56 21.41 -14.23 16.31
N ASN A 57 20.33 -13.43 16.22
CA ASN A 57 19.50 -13.28 15.01
C ASN A 57 18.21 -12.44 15.16
N ILE A 58 18.09 -11.59 16.18
CA ILE A 58 17.19 -10.45 16.05
C ILE A 58 18.03 -9.32 15.47
N LYS A 59 18.17 -9.28 14.14
CA LYS A 59 18.61 -8.07 13.43
C LYS A 59 17.64 -6.98 13.86
N SER A 60 18.08 -6.16 14.82
CA SER A 60 17.32 -5.03 15.28
C SER A 60 17.21 -4.09 14.08
N ASN A 61 16.05 -4.06 13.43
CA ASN A 61 15.70 -3.07 12.41
C ASN A 61 15.51 -1.69 13.09
N ARG A 62 16.47 -1.31 13.94
CA ARG A 62 16.50 -0.08 14.70
C ARG A 62 17.53 0.82 14.05
N LEU A 63 17.12 2.03 13.74
CA LEU A 63 17.99 3.05 13.21
C LEU A 63 19.16 3.30 14.17
N PRO A 64 20.43 3.14 13.75
CA PRO A 64 21.56 3.41 14.62
C PRO A 64 21.58 4.87 15.07
N ARG A 65 21.82 5.10 16.36
CA ARG A 65 21.89 6.46 16.94
C ARG A 65 22.83 7.41 16.19
N PRO A 66 24.02 6.99 15.72
CA PRO A 66 24.90 7.86 14.94
C PRO A 66 24.23 8.36 13.64
N VAL A 67 23.49 7.49 12.95
CA VAL A 67 22.77 7.83 11.72
C VAL A 67 21.64 8.82 12.02
N ALA A 68 20.82 8.52 13.04
CA ALA A 68 19.74 9.40 13.47
C ALA A 68 20.24 10.81 13.81
N ASN A 69 21.31 10.89 14.61
CA ASN A 69 21.91 12.16 15.00
C ASN A 69 22.49 12.93 13.80
N ALA A 70 23.16 12.25 12.87
CA ALA A 70 23.72 12.88 11.68
C ALA A 70 22.62 13.55 10.83
N VAL A 71 21.48 12.89 10.64
CA VAL A 71 20.34 13.45 9.91
C VAL A 71 19.72 14.65 10.64
N LEU A 72 19.42 14.51 11.94
CA LEU A 72 18.79 15.58 12.71
C LEU A 72 19.68 16.84 12.78
N GLN A 73 20.99 16.66 12.94
CA GLN A 73 21.95 17.77 12.95
C GLN A 73 22.07 18.45 11.59
N ASP A 74 22.12 17.67 10.50
CA ASP A 74 22.18 18.23 9.16
C ASP A 74 20.93 19.06 8.85
N LEU A 75 19.74 18.55 9.19
CA LEU A 75 18.49 19.26 8.96
C LEU A 75 18.36 20.51 9.83
N ALA A 76 18.68 20.43 11.13
CA ALA A 76 18.67 21.57 12.04
C ALA A 76 19.54 22.71 11.51
N ARG A 77 20.75 22.39 11.01
CA ARG A 77 21.66 23.37 10.40
C ARG A 77 21.12 23.98 9.11
N ARG A 78 20.48 23.18 8.24
CA ARG A 78 19.95 23.67 6.95
C ARG A 78 18.74 24.58 7.11
N GLN A 79 17.84 24.26 8.04
CA GLN A 79 16.57 24.96 8.20
C GLN A 79 16.59 26.01 9.33
N GLY A 80 17.64 26.03 10.15
CA GLY A 80 17.69 26.90 11.34
C GLY A 80 16.68 26.49 12.42
N ILE A 81 16.22 25.23 12.41
CA ILE A 81 15.24 24.67 13.34
C ILE A 81 15.98 23.97 14.48
N SER A 82 15.45 24.04 15.71
CA SER A 82 16.03 23.33 16.84
C SER A 82 15.94 21.81 16.65
N ALA A 83 17.02 21.07 16.88
CA ALA A 83 17.00 19.61 16.80
C ALA A 83 15.98 18.95 17.75
N ARG A 84 15.52 19.67 18.79
CA ARG A 84 14.47 19.20 19.71
C ARG A 84 13.06 19.25 19.11
N GLU A 85 12.85 20.08 18.09
CA GLU A 85 11.59 20.21 17.36
C GLU A 85 11.49 19.21 16.21
N LEU A 86 12.60 18.52 15.90
CA LEU A 86 12.70 17.53 14.84
C LEU A 86 12.48 16.12 15.38
N GLN A 87 11.65 15.34 14.70
CA GLN A 87 11.36 13.96 15.03
C GLN A 87 11.55 13.06 13.82
N ILE A 88 12.26 11.95 13.98
CA ILE A 88 12.30 10.89 12.97
C ILE A 88 10.99 10.12 13.06
N ILE A 89 10.17 10.20 12.02
CA ILE A 89 8.84 9.59 11.97
C ILE A 89 8.83 8.27 11.19
N ASP A 90 9.83 8.04 10.33
CA ASP A 90 9.98 6.78 9.59
C ASP A 90 11.44 6.53 9.20
N TYR A 91 11.81 5.26 9.03
CA TYR A 91 13.10 4.87 8.47
C TYR A 91 13.07 3.44 7.90
N ASN A 92 13.82 3.21 6.82
CA ASN A 92 14.00 1.90 6.23
C ASN A 92 15.45 1.69 5.76
N GLN A 93 15.95 0.46 5.89
CA GLN A 93 17.26 0.10 5.34
C GLN A 93 17.14 -0.12 3.83
N GLN A 94 18.01 0.50 3.03
CA GLN A 94 17.99 0.44 1.58
C GLN A 94 19.41 0.35 1.00
N THR A 95 19.55 -0.29 -0.16
CA THR A 95 20.80 -0.30 -0.92
C THR A 95 20.67 0.64 -2.11
N TRP A 96 21.54 1.63 -2.19
CA TRP A 96 21.59 2.65 -3.24
C TRP A 96 22.39 2.16 -4.45
N ARG A 97 21.99 2.56 -5.66
CA ARG A 97 22.65 2.13 -6.90
C ARG A 97 23.93 2.87 -7.28
N ASN A 98 24.26 3.94 -6.56
CA ASN A 98 25.46 4.75 -6.82
C ASN A 98 26.01 5.42 -5.55
N GLY A 99 27.23 5.94 -5.65
CA GLY A 99 27.94 6.63 -4.55
C GLY A 99 27.31 7.93 -4.07
N CYS A 100 26.37 8.51 -4.84
CA CYS A 100 25.62 9.69 -4.44
C CYS A 100 24.31 9.34 -3.73
N LEU A 101 24.12 8.07 -3.35
CA LEU A 101 22.91 7.60 -2.69
C LEU A 101 21.65 7.88 -3.52
N GLU A 102 21.78 7.83 -4.86
CA GLU A 102 20.73 8.18 -5.83
C GLU A 102 20.31 9.66 -5.84
N LEU A 103 21.10 10.54 -5.20
CA LEU A 103 20.87 11.99 -5.10
C LEU A 103 22.09 12.78 -5.60
N PRO A 104 22.42 12.71 -6.91
CA PRO A 104 23.49 13.51 -7.51
C PRO A 104 23.20 15.00 -7.35
N GLN A 105 24.23 15.78 -7.03
CA GLN A 105 24.18 17.25 -7.18
C GLN A 105 24.43 17.64 -8.64
N ALA A 106 24.14 18.90 -8.98
CA ALA A 106 24.49 19.44 -10.28
C ALA A 106 26.00 19.25 -10.56
N ASP A 107 26.31 18.72 -11.74
CA ASP A 107 27.67 18.45 -12.21
C ASP A 107 28.46 17.43 -11.35
N GLU A 108 27.79 16.64 -10.51
CA GLU A 108 28.43 15.60 -9.69
C GLU A 108 28.47 14.25 -10.42
N PHE A 109 29.67 13.68 -10.54
CA PHE A 109 29.84 12.30 -11.01
C PHE A 109 29.77 11.30 -9.85
N CYS A 110 28.79 10.40 -9.93
CA CYS A 110 28.57 9.36 -8.92
C CYS A 110 29.28 8.06 -9.31
N THR A 111 29.87 7.38 -8.34
CA THR A 111 30.43 6.03 -8.57
C THR A 111 29.31 5.03 -8.82
N GLN A 112 29.52 4.04 -9.69
CA GLN A 112 28.54 2.98 -9.95
C GLN A 112 28.70 1.82 -8.96
N ALA A 113 28.55 2.11 -7.66
CA ALA A 113 28.68 1.14 -6.58
C ALA A 113 27.36 0.97 -5.82
N LEU A 114 27.07 -0.27 -5.40
CA LEU A 114 25.96 -0.55 -4.50
C LEU A 114 26.32 -0.17 -3.07
N ILE A 115 25.61 0.81 -2.50
CA ILE A 115 25.90 1.34 -1.16
C ILE A 115 24.77 1.00 -0.19
N PRO A 116 24.97 0.15 0.83
CA PRO A 116 23.97 -0.06 1.86
C PRO A 116 23.79 1.20 2.73
N GLY A 117 22.57 1.45 3.16
CA GLY A 117 22.20 2.72 3.77
C GLY A 117 20.79 2.76 4.35
N TRP A 118 20.34 3.99 4.63
CA TRP A 118 19.05 4.25 5.26
C TRP A 118 18.28 5.34 4.52
N LEU A 119 17.01 5.08 4.24
CA LEU A 119 16.00 6.08 3.92
C LEU A 119 15.38 6.54 5.23
N ILE A 120 15.39 7.84 5.53
CA ILE A 120 14.94 8.40 6.82
C ILE A 120 14.01 9.56 6.56
N VAL A 121 12.87 9.61 7.26
CA VAL A 121 11.90 10.70 7.19
C VAL A 121 11.88 11.44 8.52
N VAL A 122 12.16 12.75 8.47
CA VAL A 122 12.15 13.65 9.63
C VAL A 122 10.99 14.63 9.49
N SER A 123 10.32 14.97 10.59
CA SER A 123 9.24 15.94 10.64
C SER A 123 9.46 16.97 11.75
N ASN A 124 8.97 18.19 11.55
CA ASN A 124 8.80 19.19 12.61
C ASN A 124 7.31 19.38 12.99
N GLY A 125 6.43 18.49 12.51
CA GLY A 125 4.97 18.59 12.65
C GLY A 125 4.27 19.33 11.50
N GLU A 126 4.98 20.21 10.79
CA GLU A 126 4.44 20.99 9.67
C GLU A 126 4.93 20.48 8.31
N GLN A 127 6.22 20.18 8.21
CA GLN A 127 6.91 19.71 7.01
C GLN A 127 7.67 18.41 7.30
N ASN A 128 7.84 17.61 6.25
CA ASN A 128 8.60 16.37 6.28
C ASN A 128 9.80 16.47 5.34
N TRP A 129 10.96 15.96 5.77
CA TRP A 129 12.18 15.88 4.99
C TRP A 129 12.65 14.44 4.87
N THR A 130 12.94 14.03 3.65
CA THR A 130 13.44 12.70 3.31
C THR A 130 14.95 12.75 3.09
N TYR A 131 15.66 11.88 3.79
CA TYR A 131 17.10 11.76 3.77
C TYR A 131 17.54 10.39 3.30
N HIS A 132 18.59 10.35 2.50
CA HIS A 132 19.32 9.13 2.17
C HIS A 132 20.66 9.18 2.90
N THR A 133 21.03 8.10 3.58
CA THR A 133 22.34 7.97 4.22
C THR A 133 23.02 6.68 3.81
N ASN A 134 24.34 6.60 3.99
CA ASN A 134 25.03 5.31 4.00
C ASN A 134 24.82 4.59 5.35
N GLN A 135 25.32 3.35 5.45
CA GLN A 135 25.08 2.46 6.60
C GLN A 135 25.46 3.08 7.96
N THR A 136 26.48 3.93 7.99
CA THR A 136 27.05 4.54 9.20
C THR A 136 26.56 5.97 9.47
N GLY A 137 25.93 6.62 8.50
CA GLY A 137 25.53 8.02 8.58
C GLY A 137 26.67 9.00 8.33
N SER A 138 27.83 8.55 7.83
CA SER A 138 28.94 9.45 7.46
C SER A 138 28.68 10.23 6.17
N THR A 139 27.74 9.77 5.35
CA THR A 139 27.22 10.51 4.21
C THR A 139 25.71 10.64 4.37
N VAL A 140 25.22 11.88 4.35
CA VAL A 140 23.81 12.23 4.54
C VAL A 140 23.42 13.20 3.42
N ARG A 141 22.37 12.86 2.68
CA ARG A 141 21.88 13.66 1.56
C ARG A 141 20.39 13.92 1.71
N LEU A 142 20.02 15.20 1.69
CA LEU A 142 18.63 15.63 1.66
C LEU A 142 18.08 15.38 0.25
N ASN A 143 17.02 14.60 0.15
CA ASN A 143 16.27 14.48 -1.09
C ASN A 143 15.36 15.70 -1.21
N GLN A 144 15.86 16.80 -1.79
CA GLN A 144 15.12 18.06 -1.92
C GLN A 144 13.76 17.83 -2.59
N LYS A 145 13.72 17.08 -3.70
CA LYS A 145 12.47 16.75 -4.41
C LYS A 145 11.44 16.02 -3.53
N ALA A 146 11.88 15.10 -2.68
CA ALA A 146 10.97 14.40 -1.76
C ALA A 146 10.64 15.21 -0.49
N SER A 147 11.52 16.13 -0.09
CA SER A 147 11.45 16.92 1.16
C SER A 147 10.76 18.27 1.02
N GLU A 148 10.66 18.77 -0.21
CA GLU A 148 9.90 19.97 -0.52
C GLU A 148 8.39 19.76 -0.34
N GLY A 149 7.93 18.56 0.00
CA GLY A 149 6.56 18.31 0.47
C GLY A 149 5.47 18.60 -0.56
N THR A 150 5.80 19.15 -1.72
CA THR A 150 4.99 19.04 -2.89
C THR A 150 5.22 17.63 -3.42
N LEU A 151 4.38 16.70 -2.95
CA LEU A 151 3.68 15.88 -3.94
C LEU A 151 3.18 16.88 -4.98
N SER A 152 4.00 17.12 -6.00
CA SER A 152 3.74 18.13 -7.00
C SER A 152 2.58 17.55 -7.76
N PRO A 153 1.38 18.14 -7.61
CA PRO A 153 0.23 17.53 -8.21
C PRO A 153 0.44 17.55 -9.72
N VAL A 154 0.35 16.39 -10.34
CA VAL A 154 0.41 16.26 -11.79
C VAL A 154 -1.02 16.32 -12.31
N GLN A 155 -1.24 16.92 -13.48
CA GLN A 155 -2.56 16.88 -14.11
C GLN A 155 -2.86 15.44 -14.55
N ILE A 156 -4.06 14.94 -14.20
CA ILE A 156 -4.57 13.67 -14.71
C ILE A 156 -4.89 13.87 -16.19
N PRO A 157 -4.31 13.10 -17.12
CA PRO A 157 -4.66 13.17 -18.53
C PRO A 157 -6.16 12.96 -18.74
N ALA A 158 -6.77 13.66 -19.67
CA ALA A 158 -8.21 13.54 -19.92
C ALA A 158 -8.64 12.10 -20.29
N SER A 159 -7.75 11.32 -20.90
CA SER A 159 -7.93 9.90 -21.21
C SER A 159 -7.96 8.98 -19.99
N GLU A 160 -7.38 9.42 -18.87
CA GLU A 160 -7.30 8.68 -17.61
C GLU A 160 -8.35 9.14 -16.58
N LEU A 161 -9.08 10.21 -16.88
CA LEU A 161 -10.16 10.68 -16.02
C LEU A 161 -11.32 9.66 -16.04
N PRO A 162 -11.89 9.32 -14.87
CA PRO A 162 -13.06 8.49 -14.81
C PRO A 162 -14.27 9.22 -15.41
N PRO A 163 -15.32 8.50 -15.87
CA PRO A 163 -16.54 9.10 -16.39
C PRO A 163 -17.16 10.10 -15.40
N PRO A 164 -17.90 11.12 -15.87
CA PRO A 164 -18.66 12.01 -14.98
C PRO A 164 -19.55 11.23 -13.99
N LEU A 165 -19.86 11.84 -12.85
CA LEU A 165 -20.79 11.23 -11.89
C LEU A 165 -22.21 11.20 -12.46
N ASP A 166 -22.92 10.10 -12.22
CA ASP A 166 -24.35 10.03 -12.47
C ASP A 166 -25.11 11.05 -11.62
N ARG A 167 -26.31 11.45 -12.07
CA ARG A 167 -27.10 12.53 -11.46
C ARG A 167 -27.32 12.35 -9.96
N ASP A 168 -27.44 11.12 -9.47
CA ASP A 168 -27.75 10.82 -8.07
C ASP A 168 -26.53 10.44 -7.22
N VAL A 169 -25.34 10.44 -7.81
CA VAL A 169 -24.09 10.16 -7.10
C VAL A 169 -23.52 11.46 -6.54
N VAL A 170 -23.28 11.46 -5.24
CA VAL A 170 -22.68 12.57 -4.49
C VAL A 170 -21.16 12.48 -4.51
N PHE A 171 -20.63 11.27 -4.43
CA PHE A 171 -19.21 11.02 -4.32
C PHE A 171 -18.87 9.63 -4.83
N ARG A 172 -17.72 9.49 -5.49
CA ARG A 172 -17.20 8.20 -5.94
C ARG A 172 -15.75 8.06 -5.51
N GLN A 173 -15.40 6.87 -5.03
CA GLN A 173 -14.03 6.43 -4.87
C GLN A 173 -13.79 5.23 -5.79
N ILE A 174 -12.71 5.25 -6.57
CA ILE A 174 -12.17 4.07 -7.24
C ILE A 174 -10.85 3.73 -6.55
N SER A 175 -10.69 2.49 -6.09
CA SER A 175 -9.43 1.98 -5.56
C SER A 175 -8.90 0.89 -6.50
N SER A 176 -7.66 1.01 -6.95
CA SER A 176 -7.01 0.05 -7.85
C SER A 176 -5.57 -0.21 -7.45
N GLY A 177 -5.09 -1.42 -7.69
CA GLY A 177 -3.71 -1.83 -7.40
C GLY A 177 -3.62 -2.81 -6.23
N GLY A 178 -2.54 -2.72 -5.46
CA GLY A 178 -2.15 -3.72 -4.48
C GLY A 178 -1.67 -5.04 -5.11
N PHE A 179 -1.17 -5.95 -4.27
CA PHE A 179 -0.68 -7.27 -4.70
C PHE A 179 -1.69 -8.10 -5.51
N ALA A 180 -2.99 -7.93 -5.23
CA ALA A 180 -4.05 -8.64 -5.93
C ALA A 180 -4.48 -7.96 -7.25
N GLY A 181 -4.02 -6.73 -7.51
CA GLY A 181 -4.37 -5.98 -8.73
C GLY A 181 -5.87 -5.74 -8.92
N ARG A 182 -6.64 -5.65 -7.83
CA ARG A 182 -8.11 -5.55 -7.90
C ARG A 182 -8.56 -4.10 -7.96
N THR A 183 -9.58 -3.85 -8.78
CA THR A 183 -10.24 -2.53 -8.86
C THR A 183 -11.62 -2.59 -8.23
N TYR A 184 -11.88 -1.70 -7.28
CA TYR A 184 -13.20 -1.51 -6.66
C TYR A 184 -13.69 -0.10 -6.89
N GLN A 185 -14.99 0.04 -7.12
CA GLN A 185 -15.69 1.31 -7.16
C GLN A 185 -16.68 1.37 -6.00
N THR A 186 -16.61 2.45 -5.21
CA THR A 186 -17.57 2.77 -4.15
C THR A 186 -18.25 4.09 -4.49
N VAL A 187 -19.58 4.10 -4.58
CA VAL A 187 -20.39 5.30 -4.84
C VAL A 187 -21.29 5.60 -3.65
N LEU A 188 -21.39 6.87 -3.29
CA LEU A 188 -22.35 7.40 -2.33
C LEU A 188 -23.48 8.10 -3.09
N LEU A 189 -24.71 7.65 -2.90
CA LEU A 189 -25.89 8.23 -3.51
C LEU A 189 -26.52 9.31 -2.60
N LYS A 190 -27.30 10.21 -3.20
CA LYS A 190 -28.04 11.27 -2.47
C LYS A 190 -28.98 10.73 -1.40
N ASP A 191 -29.51 9.53 -1.60
CA ASP A 191 -30.44 8.85 -0.68
C ASP A 191 -29.75 8.09 0.47
N GLY A 192 -28.41 8.18 0.55
CA GLY A 192 -27.63 7.53 1.60
C GLY A 192 -27.16 6.12 1.29
N ARG A 193 -27.50 5.53 0.14
CA ARG A 193 -26.90 4.25 -0.26
C ARG A 193 -25.42 4.41 -0.57
N LEU A 194 -24.62 3.52 0.01
CA LEU A 194 -23.20 3.35 -0.24
C LEU A 194 -23.00 2.01 -0.93
N ILE A 195 -22.72 2.04 -2.23
CA ILE A 195 -22.63 0.85 -3.07
C ILE A 195 -21.16 0.63 -3.43
N ARG A 196 -20.61 -0.55 -3.11
CA ARG A 196 -19.29 -0.99 -3.54
C ARG A 196 -19.42 -2.16 -4.48
N VAL A 197 -18.72 -2.11 -5.61
CA VAL A 197 -18.64 -3.18 -6.62
C VAL A 197 -17.18 -3.41 -7.03
N ARG A 198 -16.86 -4.63 -7.47
CA ARG A 198 -15.58 -4.93 -8.12
C ARG A 198 -15.71 -4.73 -9.62
N ILE A 199 -14.85 -3.89 -10.19
CA ILE A 199 -14.85 -3.64 -11.63
C ILE A 199 -14.31 -4.87 -12.36
N GLY A 200 -14.97 -5.26 -13.45
CA GLY A 200 -14.63 -6.46 -14.23
C GLY A 200 -15.15 -7.78 -13.64
N ASP A 201 -15.91 -7.74 -12.53
CA ASP A 201 -16.60 -8.90 -12.00
C ASP A 201 -18.01 -9.02 -12.61
N ALA A 202 -18.13 -9.77 -13.72
CA ALA A 202 -19.39 -9.90 -14.47
C ALA A 202 -20.56 -10.49 -13.65
N ASN A 203 -20.24 -11.24 -12.58
CA ASN A 203 -21.24 -11.87 -11.73
C ASN A 203 -21.62 -11.00 -10.52
N ASP A 204 -21.02 -9.81 -10.37
CA ASP A 204 -21.27 -8.87 -9.28
C ASP A 204 -21.14 -9.52 -7.88
N SER A 205 -20.25 -10.50 -7.77
CA SER A 205 -20.13 -11.42 -6.63
C SER A 205 -19.65 -10.73 -5.35
N GLU A 206 -18.94 -9.62 -5.49
CA GLU A 206 -18.40 -8.82 -4.38
C GLU A 206 -19.20 -7.52 -4.13
N ARG A 207 -20.44 -7.43 -4.63
CA ARG A 207 -21.29 -6.25 -4.38
C ARG A 207 -21.66 -6.13 -2.91
N SER A 208 -21.50 -4.91 -2.39
CA SER A 208 -21.98 -4.52 -1.07
C SER A 208 -22.83 -3.27 -1.20
N VAL A 209 -23.99 -3.28 -0.54
CA VAL A 209 -24.85 -2.11 -0.38
C VAL A 209 -25.03 -1.88 1.10
N ARG A 210 -24.55 -0.73 1.57
CA ARG A 210 -24.73 -0.23 2.93
C ARG A 210 -25.46 1.10 2.89
N ARG A 211 -25.88 1.61 4.04
CA ARG A 211 -26.58 2.89 4.16
C ARG A 211 -25.98 3.78 5.24
N VAL A 212 -25.95 5.07 4.92
CA VAL A 212 -25.79 6.17 5.87
C VAL A 212 -27.06 7.01 5.88
N SER A 213 -27.28 7.82 6.91
CA SER A 213 -28.43 8.71 6.95
C SER A 213 -28.31 9.83 5.91
N VAL A 214 -29.44 10.31 5.39
CA VAL A 214 -29.49 11.45 4.46
C VAL A 214 -28.85 12.70 5.09
N GLN A 215 -28.97 12.87 6.41
CA GLN A 215 -28.32 13.95 7.14
C GLN A 215 -26.79 13.85 7.07
N GLN A 216 -26.21 12.65 7.23
CA GLN A 216 -24.78 12.43 7.07
C GLN A 216 -24.31 12.74 5.64
N VAL A 217 -25.11 12.37 4.61
CA VAL A 217 -24.82 12.74 3.21
C VAL A 217 -24.78 14.26 3.05
N GLN A 218 -25.78 14.97 3.56
CA GLN A 218 -25.84 16.43 3.47
C GLN A 218 -24.71 17.14 4.25
N GLN A 219 -24.30 16.59 5.38
CA GLN A 219 -23.14 17.08 6.13
C GLN A 219 -21.85 16.88 5.34
N PHE A 220 -21.67 15.71 4.75
CA PHE A 220 -20.50 15.41 3.92
C PHE A 220 -20.42 16.31 2.67
N ARG A 221 -21.55 16.57 1.99
CA ARG A 221 -21.61 17.52 0.86
C ARG A 221 -21.15 18.92 1.25
N ARG A 222 -21.72 19.48 2.32
CA ARG A 222 -21.32 20.79 2.85
C ARG A 222 -19.85 20.82 3.29
N PHE A 223 -19.35 19.70 3.80
CA PHE A 223 -17.95 19.57 4.17
C PHE A 223 -17.03 19.64 2.94
N LEU A 224 -17.35 18.95 1.84
CA LEU A 224 -16.57 19.02 0.59
C LEU A 224 -16.45 20.46 0.06
N GLU A 225 -17.57 21.19 0.04
CA GLU A 225 -17.62 22.60 -0.38
C GLU A 225 -16.71 23.47 0.51
N ARG A 226 -16.82 23.31 1.84
CA ARG A 226 -16.01 24.06 2.82
C ARG A 226 -14.53 23.74 2.74
N SER A 227 -14.19 22.48 2.49
CA SER A 227 -12.81 22.02 2.28
C SER A 227 -12.22 22.44 0.93
N LYS A 228 -13.02 23.12 0.08
CA LYS A 228 -12.63 23.60 -1.25
C LYS A 228 -12.12 22.47 -2.13
N PHE A 229 -12.88 21.37 -2.22
CA PHE A 229 -12.46 20.18 -2.96
C PHE A 229 -12.19 20.46 -4.44
N SER A 230 -12.91 21.41 -5.05
CA SER A 230 -12.61 21.99 -6.37
C SER A 230 -11.14 22.37 -6.62
N LYS A 231 -10.36 22.72 -5.57
CA LYS A 231 -8.93 23.01 -5.73
C LYS A 231 -8.09 21.82 -6.19
N PHE A 232 -8.61 20.61 -6.04
CA PHE A 232 -7.94 19.38 -6.43
C PHE A 232 -8.42 18.84 -7.78
N GLN A 233 -9.14 19.66 -8.56
CA GLN A 233 -9.68 19.26 -9.86
C GLN A 233 -8.57 18.78 -10.79
N ASN A 234 -8.71 17.52 -11.20
CA ASN A 234 -7.86 16.79 -12.12
C ASN A 234 -6.40 16.68 -11.65
N LEU A 235 -6.18 16.64 -10.33
CA LEU A 235 -4.83 16.50 -9.77
C LEU A 235 -4.54 15.06 -9.34
N SER A 236 -3.35 14.56 -9.67
CA SER A 236 -2.80 13.31 -9.16
C SER A 236 -1.60 13.58 -8.26
N TYR A 237 -1.58 12.90 -7.12
CA TYR A 237 -0.50 12.87 -6.16
C TYR A 237 0.21 11.51 -6.32
N PRO A 238 1.25 11.44 -7.18
CA PRO A 238 1.87 10.17 -7.56
C PRO A 238 2.62 9.53 -6.40
N ALA A 239 2.79 8.20 -6.47
CA ALA A 239 3.61 7.49 -5.51
C ALA A 239 5.10 7.86 -5.65
N PRO A 240 5.91 7.77 -4.58
CA PRO A 240 7.35 7.97 -4.67
C PRO A 240 8.00 7.02 -5.67
N SER A 241 9.10 7.45 -6.31
CA SER A 241 9.87 6.55 -7.18
C SER A 241 10.32 5.30 -6.43
N GLY A 242 10.17 4.13 -7.08
CA GLY A 242 10.52 2.85 -6.49
C GLY A 242 9.42 2.22 -5.61
N ALA A 243 8.32 2.92 -5.38
CA ALA A 243 7.13 2.33 -4.76
C ALA A 243 6.51 1.27 -5.68
N ALA A 244 6.17 0.11 -5.10
CA ALA A 244 5.45 -0.97 -5.74
C ALA A 244 4.25 -1.38 -4.88
N ASP A 245 3.31 -2.12 -5.47
CA ASP A 245 2.18 -2.77 -4.78
C ASP A 245 1.28 -1.85 -3.95
N TYR A 246 1.28 -0.55 -4.25
CA TYR A 246 0.42 0.42 -3.59
C TYR A 246 -0.99 0.42 -4.16
N ILE A 247 -1.93 0.94 -3.38
CA ILE A 247 -3.30 1.16 -3.83
C ILE A 247 -3.46 2.62 -4.21
N THR A 248 -3.88 2.84 -5.45
CA THR A 248 -4.27 4.16 -5.95
C THR A 248 -5.75 4.39 -5.68
N PHE A 249 -6.08 5.54 -5.11
CA PHE A 249 -7.42 6.01 -4.83
C PHE A 249 -7.74 7.21 -5.72
N THR A 250 -8.81 7.12 -6.49
CA THR A 250 -9.37 8.22 -7.29
C THR A 250 -10.68 8.66 -6.66
N LEU A 251 -10.73 9.89 -6.16
CA LEU A 251 -11.91 10.49 -5.54
C LEU A 251 -12.55 11.47 -6.53
N THR A 252 -13.82 11.29 -6.82
CA THR A 252 -14.61 12.19 -7.67
C THR A 252 -15.78 12.76 -6.89
N SER A 253 -15.94 14.08 -6.97
CA SER A 253 -17.15 14.81 -6.59
C SER A 253 -17.68 15.60 -7.80
N PRO A 254 -18.86 16.23 -7.72
CA PRO A 254 -19.32 17.14 -8.78
C PRO A 254 -18.35 18.31 -9.07
N GLU A 255 -17.50 18.66 -8.11
CA GLU A 255 -16.55 19.77 -8.23
C GLU A 255 -15.20 19.38 -8.87
N GLY A 256 -14.88 18.09 -8.96
CA GLY A 256 -13.60 17.66 -9.51
C GLY A 256 -13.20 16.23 -9.16
N THR A 257 -12.05 15.81 -9.70
CA THR A 257 -11.44 14.50 -9.45
C THR A 257 -10.02 14.66 -8.95
N VAL A 258 -9.64 13.90 -7.91
CA VAL A 258 -8.28 13.84 -7.39
C VAL A 258 -7.82 12.40 -7.22
N GLN A 259 -6.54 12.12 -7.49
CA GLN A 259 -5.95 10.81 -7.32
C GLN A 259 -4.80 10.87 -6.30
N TYR A 260 -4.71 9.87 -5.43
CA TYR A 260 -3.60 9.70 -4.49
C TYR A 260 -3.33 8.21 -4.24
N ASN A 261 -2.30 7.89 -3.47
CA ASN A 261 -1.95 6.52 -3.10
C ASN A 261 -1.82 6.37 -1.57
N ASP A 262 -1.99 5.14 -1.08
CA ASP A 262 -1.86 4.82 0.36
C ASP A 262 -0.50 5.20 0.96
N ILE A 263 0.60 5.01 0.22
CA ILE A 263 1.96 5.38 0.67
C ILE A 263 2.08 6.88 0.95
N SER A 264 1.50 7.73 0.09
CA SER A 264 1.65 9.18 0.16
C SER A 264 0.57 9.87 1.00
N LYS A 265 -0.34 9.10 1.60
CA LYS A 265 -1.57 9.61 2.25
C LYS A 265 -1.29 10.67 3.31
N ASP A 266 -0.25 10.49 4.11
CA ASP A 266 0.10 11.40 5.21
C ASP A 266 0.85 12.65 4.74
N ASN A 267 1.31 12.65 3.49
CA ASN A 267 2.00 13.77 2.83
C ASN A 267 1.07 14.60 1.94
N LEU A 268 -0.21 14.23 1.79
CA LEU A 268 -1.18 14.99 1.02
C LEU A 268 -1.40 16.40 1.62
N PRO A 269 -1.87 17.38 0.83
CA PRO A 269 -2.28 18.68 1.37
C PRO A 269 -3.29 18.49 2.50
N LYS A 270 -3.15 19.26 3.60
CA LYS A 270 -3.96 19.07 4.82
C LYS A 270 -5.47 19.06 4.52
N ASN A 271 -5.95 19.93 3.64
CA ASN A 271 -7.36 19.95 3.23
C ASN A 271 -7.79 18.62 2.58
N LEU A 272 -6.98 18.04 1.69
CA LEU A 272 -7.26 16.75 1.09
C LEU A 272 -7.21 15.61 2.13
N GLN A 273 -6.28 15.65 3.08
CA GLN A 273 -6.25 14.68 4.19
C GLN A 273 -7.56 14.72 5.01
N THR A 274 -8.10 15.91 5.28
CA THR A 274 -9.38 16.02 6.00
C THR A 274 -10.54 15.43 5.22
N VAL A 275 -10.55 15.56 3.89
CA VAL A 275 -11.54 14.93 3.01
C VAL A 275 -11.43 13.42 3.03
N VAL A 276 -10.22 12.88 2.91
CA VAL A 276 -9.98 11.44 2.99
C VAL A 276 -10.43 10.89 4.35
N LYS A 277 -10.13 11.59 5.45
CA LYS A 277 -10.56 11.21 6.80
C LYS A 277 -12.09 11.23 6.94
N ALA A 278 -12.75 12.31 6.50
CA ALA A 278 -14.20 12.44 6.56
C ALA A 278 -14.92 11.37 5.72
N TRP A 279 -14.41 11.08 4.53
CA TRP A 279 -14.93 10.03 3.67
C TRP A 279 -14.80 8.64 4.30
N ASN A 280 -13.63 8.31 4.84
CA ASN A 280 -13.41 7.02 5.50
C ASN A 280 -14.36 6.85 6.70
N HIS A 281 -14.49 7.88 7.54
CA HIS A 281 -15.41 7.87 8.69
C HIS A 281 -16.87 7.63 8.26
N LEU A 282 -17.32 8.34 7.21
CA LEU A 282 -18.66 8.15 6.64
C LEU A 282 -18.84 6.71 6.16
N ALA A 283 -17.90 6.19 5.37
CA ALA A 283 -17.96 4.86 4.79
C ALA A 283 -17.90 3.73 5.83
N THR A 284 -17.20 3.93 6.95
CA THR A 284 -17.17 2.97 8.07
C THR A 284 -18.42 3.05 8.95
N SER A 285 -19.11 4.19 8.99
CA SER A 285 -20.37 4.35 9.75
C SER A 285 -21.58 3.71 9.07
N ALA A 286 -21.44 3.31 7.79
CA ALA A 286 -22.53 2.76 7.00
C ALA A 286 -22.89 1.33 7.45
N GLN A 287 -24.18 1.07 7.65
CA GLN A 287 -24.74 -0.22 8.06
C GLN A 287 -25.36 -0.97 6.88
#